data_AF-A0AAU1ZKW4-F1
#
_entry.id   AF-A0AAU1ZKW4-F1
#
_cell.length_a   1.000
_cell.length_b   1.000
_cell.length_c   1.000
_cell.angle_alpha   90.00
_cell.angle_beta   90.00
_cell.angle_gamma   90.00
#
_symmetry.space_group_name_H-M   'P 1'
#
loop_
_entity.id
_entity.type
_entity.pdbx_description
1 polymer ?
#
loop_
_entity_poly.entity_id
_entity_poly.type
_entity_poly.pdbx_seq_one_letter_code
_entity_poly.pdbx_strand_id
1 'polypeptide(L)'
;MAGTSLASQQDLAVVLVNLNQVTHGWANYFRHGVAKRTFSNLDNLVWWRVIRLLQERHHWNWTDVRRRLTTPTGRWRPISAGEIELRKISAIPVTRYRYRGNKIPTPWTPATT
;
A
#
# COMPACT_ATOMS: atom_id res chain seq x y z
N MET A 1 19.19 14.47 32.18
CA MET A 1 17.93 13.75 31.87
C MET A 1 17.32 14.38 30.63
N ALA A 2 17.73 13.93 29.43
CA ALA A 2 17.22 14.46 28.17
C ALA A 2 15.92 13.74 27.80
N GLY A 3 14.78 14.39 28.06
CA GLY A 3 13.49 13.91 27.55
C GLY A 3 13.36 14.27 26.08
N THR A 4 13.48 13.28 25.19
CA THR A 4 13.22 13.49 23.77
C THR A 4 11.72 13.62 23.53
N SER A 5 11.25 14.86 23.40
CA SER A 5 9.96 15.15 22.75
C SER A 5 10.06 14.82 21.25
N LEU A 6 9.90 13.55 20.87
CA LEU A 6 9.88 13.11 19.46
C LEU A 6 8.46 12.75 18.95
N ALA A 7 7.42 13.01 19.73
CA ALA A 7 6.09 12.43 19.49
C ALA A 7 4.93 13.44 19.50
N SER A 8 5.13 14.65 18.95
CA SER A 8 3.99 15.39 18.40
C SER A 8 3.48 14.57 17.21
N GLN A 9 2.24 14.07 17.29
CA GLN A 9 1.65 13.13 16.33
C GLN A 9 2.01 13.50 14.88
N GLN A 10 2.82 12.68 14.20
CA GLN A 10 3.17 12.91 12.79
C GLN A 10 1.92 13.19 11.97
N ASP A 11 1.91 14.22 11.15
CA ASP A 11 0.76 14.55 10.32
C ASP A 11 0.29 13.33 9.51
N LEU A 12 -1.03 13.14 9.43
CA LEU A 12 -1.63 12.03 8.70
C LEU A 12 -1.16 12.03 7.24
N ALA A 13 -1.01 13.20 6.62
CA ALA A 13 -0.49 13.31 5.26
C ALA A 13 0.90 12.68 5.11
N VAL A 14 1.81 12.95 6.05
CA VAL A 14 3.17 12.37 6.07
C VAL A 14 3.11 10.85 6.22
N VAL A 15 2.24 10.35 7.11
CA VAL A 15 2.04 8.90 7.30
C VAL A 15 1.55 8.26 6.00
N LEU A 16 0.55 8.86 5.34
CA LEU A 16 0.01 8.34 4.08
C LEU A 16 1.04 8.37 2.94
N VAL A 17 1.83 9.44 2.82
CA VAL A 17 2.92 9.53 1.84
C VAL A 17 3.93 8.39 2.05
N ASN A 18 4.39 8.21 3.29
CA ASN A 18 5.38 7.16 3.61
C ASN A 18 4.82 5.75 3.35
N LEU A 19 3.57 5.49 3.73
CA LEU A 19 2.91 4.21 3.45
C LEU A 19 2.80 3.94 1.96
N ASN A 20 2.36 4.94 1.19
CA ASN A 20 2.26 4.82 -0.27
C ASN A 20 3.63 4.56 -0.90
N GLN A 21 4.68 5.29 -0.49
CA GLN A 21 6.03 5.11 -1.01
C GLN A 21 6.57 3.70 -0.73
N VAL A 22 6.49 3.24 0.52
CA VAL A 22 7.01 1.92 0.91
C VAL A 22 6.23 0.82 0.20
N THR A 23 4.91 0.82 0.29
CA THR A 23 4.08 -0.23 -0.31
C THR A 23 4.22 -0.28 -1.83
N HIS A 24 4.26 0.87 -2.50
CA HIS A 24 4.47 0.91 -3.96
C HIS A 24 5.89 0.49 -4.35
N GLY A 25 6.91 0.83 -3.55
CA GLY A 25 8.27 0.32 -3.75
C GLY A 25 8.34 -1.21 -3.69
N TRP A 26 7.69 -1.80 -2.70
CA TRP A 26 7.53 -3.26 -2.59
C TRP A 26 6.80 -3.86 -3.80
N ALA A 27 5.71 -3.23 -4.23
CA ALA A 27 4.96 -3.71 -5.39
C ALA A 27 5.80 -3.69 -6.67
N ASN A 28 6.58 -2.62 -6.87
CA ASN A 28 7.46 -2.49 -8.02
C ASN A 28 8.59 -3.54 -8.00
N TYR A 29 9.16 -3.82 -6.84
CA TYR A 29 10.18 -4.86 -6.68
C TYR A 29 9.62 -6.25 -7.01
N PHE A 30 8.44 -6.57 -6.47
CA PHE A 30 7.77 -7.86 -6.70
C PHE A 30 6.86 -7.89 -7.95
N ARG A 31 7.00 -6.93 -8.87
CA ARG A 31 6.11 -6.81 -10.06
C ARG A 31 6.10 -8.05 -10.95
N HIS A 32 7.14 -8.87 -10.88
CA HIS A 32 7.30 -10.11 -11.64
C HIS A 32 7.11 -11.38 -10.80
N GLY A 33 6.93 -11.25 -9.47
CA GLY A 33 6.75 -12.35 -8.54
C GLY A 33 5.28 -12.75 -8.37
N VAL A 34 5.02 -13.90 -7.74
CA VAL A 34 3.65 -14.35 -7.43
C VAL A 34 3.19 -13.72 -6.11
N ALA A 35 3.02 -12.39 -6.09
CA ALA A 35 2.77 -11.62 -4.85
C ALA A 35 1.36 -11.00 -4.75
N LYS A 36 0.47 -11.22 -5.73
CA LYS A 36 -0.84 -10.53 -5.79
C LYS A 36 -1.72 -10.78 -4.56
N ARG A 37 -1.76 -12.03 -4.06
CA ARG A 37 -2.53 -12.37 -2.85
C ARG A 37 -1.95 -11.66 -1.62
N THR A 38 -0.64 -11.64 -1.50
CA THR A 38 0.07 -10.95 -0.42
C THR A 38 -0.22 -9.45 -0.45
N PHE A 39 -0.26 -8.81 -1.62
CA PHE A 39 -0.64 -7.40 -1.75
C PHE A 39 -2.05 -7.10 -1.24
N SER A 40 -3.00 -8.00 -1.50
CA SER A 40 -4.37 -7.83 -0.96
C SER A 40 -4.39 -7.96 0.58
N ASN A 41 -3.57 -8.85 1.14
CA ASN A 41 -3.44 -8.97 2.59
C ASN A 41 -2.76 -7.73 3.19
N LEU A 42 -1.75 -7.19 2.52
CA LEU A 42 -1.08 -5.95 2.93
C LEU A 42 -2.03 -4.76 2.92
N ASP A 43 -2.88 -4.63 1.89
CA ASP A 43 -3.92 -3.59 1.87
C ASP A 43 -4.83 -3.67 3.10
N ASN A 44 -5.29 -4.86 3.46
CA ASN A 44 -6.12 -5.06 4.65
C ASN A 44 -5.36 -4.68 5.93
N LEU A 45 -4.11 -5.15 6.07
CA LEU A 45 -3.28 -4.86 7.25
C LEU A 45 -3.02 -3.36 7.40
N VAL A 46 -2.65 -2.69 6.31
CA VAL A 46 -2.42 -1.23 6.30
C VAL A 46 -3.71 -0.50 6.64
N TRP A 47 -4.84 -0.88 6.03
CA TRP A 47 -6.13 -0.26 6.32
C TRP A 47 -6.49 -0.36 7.80
N TRP A 48 -6.39 -1.55 8.41
CA TRP A 48 -6.65 -1.73 9.85
C TRP A 48 -5.74 -0.88 10.73
N ARG A 49 -4.45 -0.76 10.40
CA ARG A 49 -3.51 0.07 11.17
C ARG A 49 -3.84 1.55 11.06
N VAL A 50 -4.20 2.04 9.87
CA VAL A 50 -4.59 3.44 9.67
C VAL A 50 -5.91 3.74 10.37
N ILE A 51 -6.89 2.84 10.34
CA ILE A 51 -8.14 3.01 11.10
C ILE A 51 -7.87 3.09 12.60
N ARG A 52 -7.07 2.19 13.16
CA ARG A 52 -6.68 2.26 14.58
C ARG A 52 -5.97 3.58 14.90
N LEU A 53 -5.06 4.04 14.04
CA LEU A 53 -4.41 5.34 14.21
C LEU A 53 -5.43 6.48 14.29
N LEU A 54 -6.44 6.50 13.41
CA LEU A 54 -7.49 7.52 13.41
C LEU A 54 -8.39 7.41 14.65
N GLN A 55 -8.70 6.19 15.08
CA GLN A 55 -9.47 5.96 16.31
C GLN A 55 -8.75 6.52 17.53
N GLU A 56 -7.45 6.25 17.67
CA GLU A 56 -6.66 6.75 18.80
C GLU A 56 -6.47 8.27 18.75
N ARG A 57 -6.21 8.84 17.57
CA ARG A 57 -5.98 10.29 17.41
C ARG A 57 -7.22 11.14 17.65
N HIS A 58 -8.39 10.62 17.30
CA HIS A 58 -9.64 11.37 17.35
C HIS A 58 -10.63 10.83 18.39
N HIS A 59 -10.20 9.85 19.20
CA HIS A 59 -11.03 9.14 20.17
C HIS A 59 -12.32 8.58 19.55
N TRP A 60 -12.24 8.07 18.32
CA TRP A 60 -13.39 7.56 17.59
C TRP A 60 -13.71 6.11 17.98
N ASN A 61 -15.01 5.84 18.17
CA ASN A 61 -15.51 4.48 18.19
C ASN A 61 -15.79 3.97 16.76
N TRP A 62 -16.19 2.70 16.62
CA TRP A 62 -16.52 2.11 15.33
C TRP A 62 -17.71 2.78 14.62
N THR A 63 -18.67 3.32 15.37
CA THR A 63 -19.80 4.07 14.83
C THR A 63 -19.32 5.36 14.17
N ASP A 64 -18.37 6.07 14.79
CA ASP A 64 -17.76 7.28 14.22
C ASP A 64 -16.95 6.97 12.97
N VAL A 65 -16.14 5.91 13.02
CA VAL A 65 -15.40 5.41 11.85
C VAL A 65 -16.35 5.15 10.69
N ARG A 66 -17.43 4.40 10.92
CA ARG A 66 -18.41 4.08 9.89
C ARG A 66 -19.12 5.34 9.39
N ARG A 67 -19.53 6.23 10.28
CA ARG A 67 -20.20 7.49 9.93
C ARG A 67 -19.32 8.39 9.05
N ARG A 68 -18.03 8.50 9.35
CA ARG A 68 -17.11 9.42 8.69
C ARG A 68 -16.51 8.85 7.40
N LEU A 69 -16.19 7.56 7.39
CA LEU A 69 -15.44 6.91 6.31
C LEU A 69 -16.32 6.07 5.38
N THR A 70 -17.65 6.12 5.51
CA THR A 70 -18.55 5.53 4.51
C THR A 70 -19.39 6.60 3.80
N THR A 71 -19.84 6.26 2.60
CA THR A 71 -20.85 7.02 1.88
C THR A 71 -22.25 6.63 2.37
N PRO A 72 -23.30 7.41 2.10
CA PRO A 72 -24.68 7.02 2.43
C PRO A 72 -25.09 5.66 1.84
N THR A 73 -24.46 5.26 0.74
CA THR A 73 -24.66 3.94 0.10
C THR A 73 -23.95 2.78 0.80
N GLY A 74 -23.20 3.05 1.88
CA GLY A 74 -22.44 2.06 2.63
C GLY A 74 -21.06 1.73 2.05
N ARG A 75 -20.66 2.33 0.91
CA ARG A 75 -19.30 2.16 0.36
C ARG A 75 -18.28 2.91 1.22
N TRP A 76 -17.14 2.26 1.49
CA TRP A 76 -16.00 2.91 2.14
C TRP A 76 -15.39 4.00 1.25
N ARG A 77 -15.10 5.15 1.85
CA ARG A 77 -14.34 6.24 1.24
C ARG A 77 -12.84 5.92 1.35
N PRO A 78 -12.01 6.40 0.41
CA PRO A 78 -10.56 6.41 0.60
C PRO A 78 -10.20 7.14 1.89
N ILE A 79 -9.19 6.66 2.61
CA ILE A 79 -8.63 7.39 3.74
C ILE A 79 -7.73 8.47 3.17
N SER A 80 -8.01 9.74 3.47
CA SER A 80 -7.26 10.87 2.92
C SER A 80 -6.91 11.93 3.97
N ALA A 81 -5.85 12.68 3.68
CA ALA A 81 -5.44 13.91 4.36
C ALA A 81 -5.24 14.99 3.29
N GLY A 82 -6.23 15.87 3.13
CA GLY A 82 -6.28 16.79 2.00
C GLY A 82 -6.34 16.02 0.67
N GLU A 83 -5.36 16.28 -0.20
CA GLU A 83 -5.23 15.63 -1.52
C GLU A 83 -4.52 14.27 -1.47
N ILE A 84 -3.95 13.90 -0.32
CA ILE A 84 -3.19 12.65 -0.18
C ILE A 84 -4.13 11.53 0.24
N GLU A 85 -4.28 10.53 -0.62
CA GLU A 85 -5.08 9.33 -0.34
C GLU A 85 -4.19 8.11 -0.06
N LEU A 86 -4.65 7.22 0.81
CA LEU A 86 -4.10 5.87 0.95
C LEU A 86 -4.39 5.07 -0.32
N ARG A 87 -3.34 4.67 -1.03
CA ARG A 87 -3.45 3.94 -2.29
C ARG A 87 -3.28 2.44 -2.05
N LYS A 88 -4.10 1.65 -2.75
CA LYS A 88 -4.06 0.19 -2.63
C LYS A 88 -2.86 -0.37 -3.38
N ILE A 89 -2.00 -1.11 -2.68
CA ILE A 89 -0.85 -1.80 -3.28
C ILE A 89 -1.33 -2.87 -4.27
N SER A 90 -2.47 -3.52 -4.00
CA SER A 90 -3.07 -4.50 -4.91
C SER A 90 -3.59 -3.91 -6.21
N ALA A 91 -3.70 -2.58 -6.35
CA ALA A 91 -4.06 -1.97 -7.63
C ALA A 91 -2.90 -2.07 -8.65
N ILE A 92 -1.66 -2.21 -8.19
CA ILE A 92 -0.50 -2.31 -9.07
C ILE A 92 -0.53 -3.66 -9.80
N PRO A 93 -0.41 -3.66 -11.15
CA PRO A 93 -0.41 -4.88 -11.93
C PRO A 93 0.87 -5.69 -11.63
N VAL A 94 0.68 -6.99 -11.41
CA VAL A 94 1.77 -7.96 -11.28
C VAL A 94 1.81 -8.76 -12.57
N THR A 95 2.85 -8.57 -13.36
CA THR A 95 3.05 -9.27 -14.62
C THR A 95 3.78 -10.57 -14.33
N ARG A 96 3.07 -11.71 -14.41
CA ARG A 96 3.73 -13.01 -14.25
C ARG A 96 4.74 -13.20 -15.37
N TYR A 97 5.96 -13.61 -15.00
CA TYR A 97 6.91 -14.06 -16.00
C TYR A 97 6.32 -15.23 -16.78
N ARG A 98 6.18 -15.07 -18.09
CA ARG A 98 5.75 -16.14 -18.99
C ARG A 98 7.00 -16.91 -19.39
N TYR A 99 7.00 -18.23 -19.13
CA TYR A 99 8.06 -19.10 -19.59
C TYR A 99 8.27 -18.94 -21.10
N ARG A 100 9.49 -18.57 -21.51
CA ARG A 100 9.86 -18.36 -22.91
C ARG A 100 10.65 -19.54 -23.50
N GLY A 101 10.93 -20.59 -22.72
CA GLY A 101 11.77 -21.72 -23.15
C GLY A 101 13.10 -21.26 -23.73
N ASN A 102 13.58 -21.99 -24.73
CA ASN A 102 14.84 -21.68 -25.43
C ASN A 102 14.72 -20.51 -26.43
N LYS A 103 13.62 -19.74 -26.42
CA LYS A 103 13.42 -18.58 -27.33
C LYS A 103 14.16 -17.32 -26.87
N ILE A 104 14.83 -17.36 -25.72
CA ILE A 104 15.70 -16.26 -25.27
C ILE A 104 17.05 -16.48 -25.93
N PRO A 105 17.47 -15.65 -26.90
CA PRO A 105 18.79 -15.78 -27.50
C PRO A 105 19.83 -15.62 -26.40
N THR A 106 20.70 -16.62 -26.26
CA THR A 106 21.80 -16.53 -25.31
C THR A 106 22.97 -15.79 -25.97
N PRO A 107 23.65 -14.89 -25.23
CA PRO A 107 24.76 -14.11 -25.80
C PRO A 107 25.99 -14.96 -26.15
N TRP A 108 26.00 -16.24 -25.75
CA TRP A 108 27.13 -17.16 -25.92
C TRP A 108 26.96 -18.11 -27.11
N THR A 109 25.80 -18.10 -27.76
CA THR A 109 25.55 -18.87 -28.99
C THR A 109 25.65 -17.95 -30.20
N PRO A 110 26.69 -18.06 -31.03
CA PRO A 110 26.77 -17.32 -32.29
C PRO A 110 25.64 -17.77 -33.23
N ALA A 111 25.02 -16.81 -33.92
CA ALA A 111 24.02 -17.11 -34.94
C ALA A 111 24.66 -17.94 -36.06
N THR A 112 24.09 -19.10 -36.38
CA THR A 112 24.52 -19.92 -37.51
C THR A 112 24.12 -19.21 -38.80
N THR A 113 25.11 -18.80 -39.59
CA THR A 113 24.95 -18.27 -40.96
C THR A 113 24.61 -19.39 -41.92
#